data_AF-A0A7C5YZY4-F1
#
_entry.id   AF-A0A7C5YZY4-F1
#
_cell.length_a   1.000
_cell.length_b   1.000
_cell.length_c   1.000
_cell.angle_alpha   90.00
_cell.angle_beta   90.00
_cell.angle_gamma   90.00
#
_symmetry.space_group_name_H-M   'P 1'
#
loop_
_entity.id
_entity.type
_entity.pdbx_description
1 polymer ?
#
loop_
_entity_poly.entity_id
_entity_poly.type
_entity_poly.pdbx_seq_one_letter_code
_entity_poly.pdbx_strand_id
1 'polypeptide(L)'
;MNELSLYILDLVQNSIEAGASLVKIEIAEDLKEDLFTITIEDNGRGIPQDVIDKVTDPFYTTRKTRKVGLGLSLAKQLAMDCGGSFTIERLEKGTKIVLKMKHSHIDRPPLGNITETLLALITGAPDVDFKFCYKKNRNEFTFDTRSIRDILGDDIPLNTLSVLDFIRSQLKSGLSNLTGGVNNK
;
A
#
# COMPACT_ATOMS: atom_id res chain seq x y z
N MET A 1 -13.85 13.06 -3.00
CA MET A 1 -12.54 13.25 -2.36
C MET A 1 -11.77 11.97 -2.59
N ASN A 2 -10.62 12.00 -3.26
CA ASN A 2 -9.84 10.77 -3.49
C ASN A 2 -9.17 10.37 -2.18
N GLU A 3 -9.12 9.08 -1.84
CA GLU A 3 -8.47 8.59 -0.61
C GLU A 3 -7.07 8.04 -0.92
N LEU A 4 -6.10 8.19 0.00
CA LEU A 4 -4.76 7.62 -0.18
C LEU A 4 -4.79 6.10 -0.31
N SER A 5 -5.74 5.44 0.34
CA SER A 5 -6.02 4.00 0.20
C SER A 5 -6.21 3.56 -1.26
N LEU A 6 -6.85 4.38 -2.10
CA LEU A 6 -7.06 4.07 -3.52
C LEU A 6 -5.76 4.16 -4.33
N TYR A 7 -4.89 5.13 -4.00
CA TYR A 7 -3.55 5.18 -4.59
C TYR A 7 -2.72 3.96 -4.18
N ILE A 8 -2.79 3.55 -2.91
CA ILE A 8 -2.15 2.32 -2.43
C ILE A 8 -2.67 1.10 -3.22
N LEU A 9 -3.99 0.98 -3.39
CA LEU A 9 -4.60 -0.10 -4.17
C LEU A 9 -4.03 -0.18 -5.59
N ASP A 10 -3.99 0.94 -6.31
CA ASP A 10 -3.47 0.98 -7.68
C ASP A 10 -1.97 0.65 -7.74
N LEU A 11 -1.16 1.16 -6.80
CA LEU A 11 0.28 0.87 -6.75
C LEU A 11 0.57 -0.60 -6.43
N VAL A 12 -0.18 -1.19 -5.49
CA VAL A 12 -0.06 -2.61 -5.16
C VAL A 12 -0.55 -3.48 -6.31
N GLN A 13 -1.59 -3.07 -7.04
CA GLN A 13 -2.03 -3.78 -8.24
C GLN A 13 -0.94 -3.82 -9.32
N ASN A 14 -0.16 -2.74 -9.48
CA ASN A 14 1.01 -2.76 -10.37
C ASN A 14 2.04 -3.82 -9.93
N SER A 15 2.22 -3.99 -8.61
CA SER A 15 3.14 -4.99 -8.04
C SER A 15 2.68 -6.42 -8.32
N ILE A 16 1.38 -6.69 -8.14
CA ILE A 16 0.77 -7.99 -8.44
C ILE A 16 0.93 -8.34 -9.93
N GLU A 17 0.66 -7.39 -10.82
CA GLU A 17 0.85 -7.60 -12.27
C GLU A 17 2.32 -7.74 -12.70
N ALA A 18 3.26 -7.24 -11.90
CA ALA A 18 4.68 -7.47 -12.07
C ALA A 18 5.10 -8.89 -11.63
N GLY A 19 4.17 -9.71 -11.15
CA GLY A 19 4.40 -11.08 -10.71
C GLY A 19 4.98 -11.16 -9.30
N ALA A 20 4.75 -10.15 -8.46
CA ALA A 20 5.18 -10.20 -7.06
C ALA A 20 4.41 -11.29 -6.30
N SER A 21 5.12 -12.08 -5.50
CA SER A 21 4.53 -13.01 -4.53
C SER A 21 4.44 -12.42 -3.13
N LEU A 22 5.19 -11.34 -2.85
CA LEU A 22 5.13 -10.60 -1.61
C LEU A 22 5.12 -9.09 -1.92
N VAL A 23 4.16 -8.38 -1.33
CA VAL A 23 4.12 -6.92 -1.35
C VAL A 23 4.12 -6.40 0.08
N LYS A 24 5.05 -5.50 0.39
CA LYS A 24 5.14 -4.78 1.65
C LYS A 24 4.56 -3.39 1.47
N ILE A 25 3.69 -2.99 2.38
CA ILE A 25 3.02 -1.70 2.40
C ILE A 25 3.34 -1.07 3.76
N GLU A 26 4.10 0.02 3.75
CA GLU A 26 4.43 0.78 4.96
C GLU A 26 3.83 2.18 4.90
N ILE A 27 3.16 2.59 5.97
CA ILE A 27 2.69 3.95 6.19
C ILE A 27 3.39 4.49 7.42
N ALA A 28 3.98 5.68 7.32
CA ALA A 28 4.63 6.34 8.44
C ALA A 28 4.14 7.78 8.58
N GLU A 29 3.65 8.12 9.77
CA GLU A 29 3.32 9.48 10.20
C GLU A 29 4.33 9.95 11.26
N ASP A 30 5.12 10.96 10.89
CA ASP A 30 5.93 11.72 11.82
C ASP A 30 5.32 13.11 11.99
N LEU A 31 4.59 13.32 13.08
CA LEU A 31 3.93 14.61 13.35
C LEU A 31 4.92 15.70 13.75
N LYS A 32 6.13 15.35 14.21
CA LYS A 32 7.14 16.32 14.62
C LYS A 32 7.84 16.90 13.40
N GLU A 33 8.16 16.04 12.44
CA GLU A 33 8.79 16.42 11.18
C GLU A 33 7.76 16.83 10.10
N ASP A 34 6.46 16.87 10.45
CA ASP A 34 5.35 17.16 9.55
C ASP A 34 5.38 16.29 8.26
N LEU A 35 5.68 15.00 8.42
CA LEU A 35 5.96 14.10 7.31
C LEU A 35 4.99 12.91 7.29
N PHE A 36 4.35 12.69 6.14
CA PHE A 36 3.55 11.50 5.84
C PHE A 36 4.24 10.72 4.72
N THR A 37 4.57 9.46 4.97
CA THR A 37 5.25 8.59 4.01
C THR A 37 4.43 7.34 3.72
N ILE A 38 4.31 6.98 2.45
CA ILE A 38 3.81 5.68 1.98
C ILE A 38 4.96 5.00 1.23
N THR A 39 5.29 3.77 1.60
CA THR A 39 6.26 2.94 0.90
C THR A 39 5.60 1.66 0.43
N ILE A 40 5.75 1.34 -0.84
CA ILE A 40 5.35 0.07 -1.43
C ILE A 40 6.61 -0.63 -1.93
N GLU A 41 6.87 -1.83 -1.45
CA GLU A 41 7.99 -2.66 -1.88
C GLU A 41 7.50 -4.03 -2.32
N ASP A 42 7.86 -4.43 -3.53
CA ASP A 42 7.49 -5.72 -4.10
C ASP A 42 8.71 -6.58 -4.43
N ASN A 43 8.49 -7.87 -4.65
CA ASN A 43 9.52 -8.81 -5.11
C ASN A 43 9.28 -9.34 -6.53
N GLY A 44 8.54 -8.59 -7.35
CA GLY A 44 8.22 -8.96 -8.73
C GLY A 44 9.40 -8.77 -9.69
N ARG A 45 9.11 -8.70 -11.00
CA ARG A 45 10.15 -8.55 -12.03
C ARG A 45 10.88 -7.20 -12.02
N GLY A 46 10.39 -6.23 -11.25
CA GLY A 46 10.90 -4.86 -11.21
C GLY A 46 10.52 -4.03 -12.44
N ILE A 47 10.94 -2.77 -12.43
CA ILE A 47 10.81 -1.84 -13.57
C ILE A 47 12.16 -1.75 -14.29
N PRO A 48 12.23 -1.99 -15.61
CA PRO A 48 13.45 -1.80 -16.38
C PRO A 48 13.98 -0.36 -16.27
N GLN A 49 15.30 -0.19 -16.13
CA GLN A 49 15.93 1.10 -15.83
C GLN A 49 15.62 2.17 -16.89
N ASP A 50 15.58 1.75 -18.15
CA ASP A 50 15.27 2.54 -19.34
C ASP A 50 13.80 3.01 -19.41
N VAL A 51 12.97 2.54 -18.49
CA VAL A 51 11.53 2.82 -18.44
C VAL A 51 11.13 3.55 -17.16
N ILE A 52 12.00 3.67 -16.14
CA ILE A 52 11.66 4.31 -14.85
C ILE A 52 11.19 5.76 -15.05
N ASP A 53 11.87 6.54 -15.87
CA ASP A 53 11.48 7.92 -16.13
C ASP A 53 10.12 7.98 -16.85
N LYS A 54 9.92 7.06 -17.81
CA LYS A 54 8.71 6.96 -18.65
C LYS A 54 7.48 6.46 -17.89
N VAL A 55 7.63 5.54 -16.92
CA VAL A 55 6.48 5.04 -16.14
C VAL A 55 5.83 6.11 -15.26
N THR A 56 6.52 7.24 -15.06
CA THR A 56 5.97 8.38 -14.34
C THR A 56 5.32 9.42 -15.26
N ASP A 57 5.42 9.27 -16.58
CA ASP A 57 4.76 10.13 -17.54
C ASP A 57 3.26 9.81 -17.61
N PRO A 58 2.38 10.83 -17.55
CA PRO A 58 0.95 10.64 -17.77
C PRO A 58 0.70 9.90 -19.09
N PHE A 59 -0.23 8.93 -19.08
CA PHE A 59 -0.63 8.11 -20.24
C PHE A 59 0.37 7.03 -20.71
N TYR A 60 1.57 6.94 -20.12
CA TYR A 60 2.47 5.83 -20.41
C TYR A 60 1.99 4.55 -19.72
N THR A 61 1.70 3.50 -20.50
CA THR A 61 1.32 2.19 -19.96
C THR A 61 1.84 1.06 -20.84
N THR A 62 2.28 -0.02 -20.22
CA THR A 62 2.62 -1.29 -20.89
C THR A 62 1.43 -2.26 -20.92
N ARG A 63 0.28 -1.89 -20.32
CA ARG A 63 -0.94 -2.70 -20.25
C ARG A 63 -1.71 -2.70 -21.57
N LYS A 64 -2.18 -3.86 -22.02
CA LYS A 64 -3.03 -4.02 -23.22
C LYS A 64 -4.53 -3.81 -22.95
N THR A 65 -4.99 -4.03 -21.71
CA THR A 65 -6.42 -4.06 -21.35
C THR A 65 -6.90 -2.79 -20.64
N ARG A 66 -6.10 -2.20 -19.74
CA ARG A 66 -6.35 -0.91 -19.07
C ARG A 66 -5.53 0.17 -19.79
N LYS A 67 -6.18 0.96 -20.66
CA LYS A 67 -5.51 1.90 -21.60
C LYS A 67 -4.83 3.12 -20.94
N VAL A 68 -4.92 3.32 -19.63
CA VAL A 68 -4.37 4.51 -18.98
C VAL A 68 -3.51 4.11 -17.78
N GLY A 69 -2.20 4.33 -17.89
CA GLY A 69 -1.20 4.10 -16.84
C GLY A 69 -1.15 5.25 -15.84
N LEU A 70 -2.29 5.62 -15.26
CA LEU A 70 -2.38 6.82 -14.44
C LEU A 70 -1.91 6.62 -12.99
N GLY A 71 -1.83 5.39 -12.49
CA GLY A 71 -1.57 5.14 -11.07
C GLY A 71 -0.28 5.78 -10.56
N LEU A 72 0.85 5.56 -11.25
CA LEU A 72 2.15 6.13 -10.89
C LEU A 72 2.21 7.64 -11.13
N SER A 73 1.68 8.12 -12.27
CA SER A 73 1.70 9.54 -12.59
C SER A 73 0.83 10.37 -11.63
N LEU A 74 -0.36 9.86 -11.25
CA LEU A 74 -1.24 10.52 -10.29
C LEU A 74 -0.67 10.46 -8.87
N ALA A 75 -0.06 9.35 -8.46
CA ALA A 75 0.65 9.23 -7.19
C ALA A 75 1.82 10.23 -7.10
N LYS A 76 2.60 10.36 -8.18
CA LYS A 76 3.67 11.36 -8.29
C LYS A 76 3.13 12.78 -8.19
N GLN A 77 2.11 13.11 -8.98
CA GLN A 77 1.50 14.44 -8.97
C GLN A 77 0.98 14.79 -7.57
N LEU A 78 0.25 13.87 -6.94
CA LEU A 78 -0.27 14.04 -5.58
C LEU A 78 0.84 14.36 -4.58
N ALA A 79 1.94 13.58 -4.60
CA ALA A 79 3.04 13.77 -3.67
C ALA A 79 3.71 15.14 -3.84
N MET A 80 3.87 15.58 -5.09
CA MET A 80 4.43 16.89 -5.44
C MET A 80 3.49 18.04 -5.02
N ASP A 81 2.19 17.90 -5.30
CA ASP A 81 1.16 18.90 -4.95
C ASP A 81 1.01 19.05 -3.43
N CYS A 82 1.27 17.99 -2.67
CA CYS A 82 1.29 18.01 -1.21
C CYS A 82 2.64 18.43 -0.61
N GLY A 83 3.49 19.10 -1.41
CA GLY A 83 4.77 19.67 -0.98
C GLY A 83 5.83 18.64 -0.60
N GLY A 84 5.76 17.43 -1.16
CA GLY A 84 6.67 16.33 -0.87
C GLY A 84 7.40 15.81 -2.11
N SER A 85 7.56 14.49 -2.22
CA SER A 85 8.34 13.85 -3.28
C SER A 85 7.87 12.44 -3.60
N PHE A 86 8.21 11.97 -4.80
CA PHE A 86 7.91 10.63 -5.27
C PHE A 86 9.18 9.99 -5.84
N THR A 87 9.57 8.82 -5.35
CA THR A 87 10.72 8.08 -5.85
C THR A 87 10.35 6.65 -6.23
N ILE A 88 11.01 6.14 -7.26
CA ILE A 88 10.97 4.74 -7.68
C ILE A 88 12.41 4.24 -7.71
N GLU A 89 12.66 3.14 -7.02
CA GLU A 89 13.95 2.47 -6.97
C GLU A 89 13.78 1.04 -7.47
N ARG A 90 14.64 0.62 -8.39
CA ARG A 90 14.75 -0.78 -8.79
C ARG A 90 15.55 -1.52 -7.73
N LEU A 91 15.01 -2.64 -7.25
CA LEU A 91 15.72 -3.56 -6.37
C LEU A 91 16.36 -4.69 -7.18
N GLU A 92 17.22 -5.48 -6.54
CA GLU A 92 17.74 -6.72 -7.14
C GLU A 92 16.59 -7.67 -7.53
N LYS A 93 15.54 -7.70 -6.71
CA LYS A 93 14.26 -8.36 -6.98
C LYS A 93 13.12 -7.40 -6.63
N GLY A 94 12.40 -6.94 -7.66
CA GLY A 94 11.22 -6.09 -7.52
C GLY A 94 11.48 -4.58 -7.55
N THR A 95 10.54 -3.82 -7.01
CA THR A 95 10.51 -2.36 -7.06
C THR A 95 10.21 -1.80 -5.68
N LYS A 96 10.78 -0.64 -5.37
CA LYS A 96 10.40 0.16 -4.21
C LYS A 96 9.89 1.53 -4.67
N ILE A 97 8.70 1.89 -4.23
CA ILE A 97 8.06 3.16 -4.52
C ILE A 97 7.87 3.89 -3.19
N VAL A 98 8.29 5.15 -3.10
CA VAL A 98 8.14 5.98 -1.90
C VAL A 98 7.43 7.28 -2.26
N LEU A 99 6.30 7.52 -1.61
CA LEU A 99 5.58 8.79 -1.63
C LEU A 99 5.84 9.49 -0.31
N LYS A 100 6.30 10.73 -0.36
CA LYS A 100 6.43 11.63 0.80
C LYS A 100 5.53 12.83 0.57
N MET A 101 4.85 13.28 1.61
CA MET A 101 3.97 14.44 1.62
C MET A 101 4.13 15.17 2.95
N LYS A 102 3.81 16.47 2.99
CA LYS A 102 3.63 17.15 4.28
C LYS A 102 2.38 16.63 4.97
N HIS A 103 2.49 16.23 6.23
CA HIS A 103 1.37 15.65 6.99
C HIS A 103 0.22 16.64 7.15
N SER A 104 0.55 17.90 7.43
CA SER A 104 -0.39 19.00 7.64
C SER A 104 -0.92 19.67 6.36
N HIS A 105 -0.51 19.22 5.18
CA HIS A 105 -0.90 19.86 3.91
C HIS A 105 -2.43 19.85 3.71
N ILE A 106 -3.00 20.99 3.34
CA ILE A 106 -4.47 21.14 3.18
C ILE A 106 -5.04 20.23 2.08
N ASP A 107 -4.29 20.05 1.00
CA ASP A 107 -4.68 19.20 -0.12
C ASP A 107 -4.29 17.72 0.07
N ARG A 108 -3.62 17.37 1.17
CA ARG A 108 -3.31 15.96 1.44
C ARG A 108 -4.62 15.22 1.71
N PRO A 109 -4.96 14.21 0.90
CA PRO A 109 -6.18 13.47 1.12
C PRO A 109 -6.10 12.62 2.40
N PRO A 110 -7.24 12.28 3.00
CA PRO A 110 -7.26 11.37 4.13
C PRO A 110 -6.73 9.99 3.72
N LEU A 111 -6.25 9.22 4.70
CA LEU A 111 -5.82 7.84 4.45
C LEU A 111 -6.95 7.00 3.84
N GLY A 112 -8.19 7.23 4.27
CA GLY A 112 -9.34 6.46 3.83
C GLY A 112 -9.42 5.08 4.47
N ASN A 113 -10.20 4.19 3.88
CA ASN A 113 -10.44 2.86 4.44
C ASN A 113 -9.34 1.85 4.06
N ILE A 114 -8.22 1.89 4.77
CA ILE A 114 -7.09 0.99 4.52
C ILE A 114 -7.44 -0.49 4.80
N THR A 115 -8.33 -0.76 5.77
CA THR A 115 -8.75 -2.13 6.10
C THR A 115 -9.47 -2.78 4.93
N GLU A 116 -10.49 -2.13 4.38
CA GLU A 116 -11.23 -2.71 3.24
C GLU A 116 -10.36 -2.74 1.97
N THR A 117 -9.38 -1.85 1.85
CA THR A 117 -8.39 -1.90 0.76
C THR A 117 -7.50 -3.13 0.85
N LEU A 118 -6.96 -3.43 2.04
CA LEU A 118 -6.16 -4.64 2.27
C LEU A 118 -7.01 -5.91 2.09
N LEU A 119 -8.26 -5.92 2.56
CA LEU A 119 -9.17 -7.05 2.33
C LEU A 119 -9.47 -7.25 0.85
N ALA A 120 -9.67 -6.18 0.08
CA ALA A 120 -9.87 -6.26 -1.36
C ALA A 120 -8.65 -6.85 -2.08
N LEU A 121 -7.43 -6.45 -1.68
CA LEU A 121 -6.18 -7.01 -2.20
C LEU A 121 -6.04 -8.50 -1.89
N ILE A 122 -6.26 -8.91 -0.64
CA ILE A 122 -6.19 -10.31 -0.21
C ILE A 122 -7.24 -11.16 -0.93
N THR A 123 -8.44 -10.61 -1.11
CA THR A 123 -9.54 -11.32 -1.79
C THR A 123 -9.24 -11.49 -3.28
N GLY A 124 -8.71 -10.45 -3.93
CA GLY A 124 -8.44 -10.43 -5.37
C GLY A 124 -7.14 -11.13 -5.79
N ALA A 125 -6.19 -11.29 -4.87
CA ALA A 125 -4.91 -11.95 -5.10
C ALA A 125 -4.58 -12.91 -3.94
N PRO A 126 -5.33 -14.02 -3.81
CA PRO A 126 -5.21 -14.94 -2.68
C PRO A 126 -3.90 -15.73 -2.64
N ASP A 127 -3.10 -15.69 -3.70
CA ASP A 127 -1.78 -16.35 -3.80
C ASP A 127 -0.62 -15.38 -3.53
N VAL A 128 -0.91 -14.09 -3.32
CA VAL A 128 0.08 -13.06 -3.00
C VAL A 128 0.05 -12.79 -1.50
N ASP A 129 1.22 -12.66 -0.90
CA ASP A 129 1.35 -12.26 0.49
C ASP A 129 1.48 -10.75 0.64
N PHE A 130 0.87 -10.23 1.70
CA PHE A 130 0.87 -8.81 2.04
C PHE A 130 1.41 -8.62 3.45
N LYS A 131 2.44 -7.79 3.57
CA LYS A 131 2.92 -7.28 4.86
C LYS A 131 2.57 -5.80 4.97
N PHE A 132 1.69 -5.47 5.89
CA PHE A 132 1.30 -4.10 6.19
C PHE A 132 1.95 -3.62 7.48
N CYS A 133 2.52 -2.43 7.47
CA CYS A 133 3.07 -1.75 8.63
C CYS A 133 2.56 -0.32 8.68
N TYR A 134 2.09 0.12 9.84
CA TYR A 134 1.69 1.50 10.06
C TYR A 134 2.34 2.03 11.34
N LYS A 135 3.23 3.00 11.15
CA LYS A 135 3.93 3.74 12.20
C LYS A 135 3.29 5.11 12.39
N LYS A 136 2.99 5.46 13.62
CA LYS A 136 2.53 6.80 13.99
C LYS A 136 3.27 7.25 15.24
N ASN A 137 4.19 8.21 15.06
CA ASN A 137 5.13 8.65 16.09
C ASN A 137 5.91 7.47 16.70
N ARG A 138 5.58 7.06 17.94
CA ARG A 138 6.22 5.93 18.66
C ARG A 138 5.44 4.62 18.58
N ASN A 139 4.22 4.65 18.07
CA ASN A 139 3.37 3.47 17.97
C ASN A 139 3.56 2.83 16.60
N GLU A 140 3.48 1.50 16.57
CA GLU A 140 3.57 0.71 15.35
C GLU A 140 2.52 -0.40 15.39
N PHE A 141 1.91 -0.66 14.25
CA PHE A 141 1.07 -1.82 14.01
C PHE A 141 1.60 -2.55 12.79
N THR A 142 1.75 -3.87 12.90
CA THR A 142 2.17 -4.73 11.79
C THR A 142 1.16 -5.86 11.61
N PHE A 143 0.85 -6.15 10.35
CA PHE A 143 0.02 -7.24 9.91
C PHE A 143 0.75 -7.98 8.78
N ASP A 144 0.78 -9.31 8.81
CA ASP A 144 1.47 -10.13 7.82
C ASP A 144 0.62 -11.35 7.48
N THR A 145 0.23 -11.50 6.22
CA THR A 145 -0.60 -12.63 5.78
C THR A 145 0.11 -13.97 5.93
N ARG A 146 1.44 -13.99 5.88
CA ARG A 146 2.22 -15.23 6.00
C ARG A 146 2.05 -15.85 7.37
N SER A 147 2.03 -15.05 8.42
CA SER A 147 1.76 -15.52 9.78
C SER A 147 0.37 -16.14 9.93
N ILE A 148 -0.59 -15.71 9.13
CA ILE A 148 -1.95 -16.31 9.11
C ILE A 148 -1.91 -17.64 8.36
N ARG A 149 -1.22 -17.71 7.21
CA ARG A 149 -1.00 -18.98 6.50
C ARG A 149 -0.30 -20.02 7.37
N ASP A 150 0.73 -19.61 8.11
CA ASP A 150 1.48 -20.49 9.03
C ASP A 150 0.56 -21.14 10.08
N ILE A 151 -0.52 -20.45 10.48
CA ILE A 151 -1.52 -20.95 11.45
C ILE A 151 -2.57 -21.84 10.77
N LEU A 152 -3.04 -21.43 9.59
CA LEU A 152 -4.14 -22.11 8.89
C LEU A 152 -3.68 -23.37 8.14
N GLY A 153 -2.42 -23.42 7.72
CA GLY A 153 -1.90 -24.40 6.77
C GLY A 153 -2.25 -24.07 5.31
N ASP A 154 -1.63 -24.78 4.38
CA ASP A 154 -1.74 -24.52 2.93
C ASP A 154 -3.13 -24.82 2.34
N ASP A 155 -3.94 -25.61 3.04
CA ASP A 155 -5.25 -26.08 2.55
C ASP A 155 -6.40 -25.06 2.72
N ILE A 156 -6.18 -23.98 3.48
CA ILE A 156 -7.22 -22.98 3.78
C ILE A 156 -6.87 -21.65 3.10
N PRO A 157 -7.57 -21.26 2.02
CA PRO A 157 -7.34 -19.99 1.35
C PRO A 157 -7.67 -18.79 2.24
N LEU A 158 -6.85 -17.73 2.13
CA LEU A 158 -7.05 -16.49 2.88
C LEU A 158 -8.33 -15.73 2.50
N ASN A 159 -8.89 -16.01 1.32
CA ASN A 159 -10.10 -15.35 0.82
C ASN A 159 -11.40 -16.07 1.22
N THR A 160 -11.34 -17.05 2.12
CA THR A 160 -12.54 -17.64 2.72
C THR A 160 -13.20 -16.66 3.70
N LEU A 161 -14.55 -16.67 3.78
CA LEU A 161 -15.30 -15.66 4.53
C LEU A 161 -14.88 -15.57 6.01
N SER A 162 -14.73 -16.70 6.68
CA SER A 162 -14.31 -16.76 8.09
C SER A 162 -12.91 -16.18 8.32
N VAL A 163 -11.98 -16.44 7.40
CA VAL A 163 -10.61 -15.91 7.47
C VAL A 163 -10.60 -14.42 7.18
N LEU A 164 -11.39 -13.95 6.20
CA LEU A 164 -11.54 -12.52 5.91
C LEU A 164 -12.14 -11.75 7.09
N ASP A 165 -13.14 -12.32 7.78
CA ASP A 165 -13.72 -11.71 8.99
C ASP A 165 -12.70 -11.65 10.14
N PHE A 166 -11.90 -12.70 10.32
CA PHE A 166 -10.78 -12.70 11.27
C PHE A 166 -9.75 -11.61 10.92
N ILE A 167 -9.30 -11.53 9.67
CA ILE A 167 -8.36 -10.52 9.18
C ILE A 167 -8.92 -9.11 9.39
N ARG A 168 -10.19 -8.89 9.04
CA ARG A 168 -10.87 -7.61 9.25
C ARG A 168 -10.84 -7.19 10.71
N SER A 169 -11.14 -8.12 11.63
CA SER A 169 -11.13 -7.86 13.07
C SER A 169 -9.73 -7.51 13.58
N GLN A 170 -8.71 -8.27 13.16
CA GLN A 170 -7.30 -8.03 13.47
C GLN A 170 -6.85 -6.64 13.00
N LEU A 171 -7.11 -6.28 11.74
CA LEU A 171 -6.77 -4.98 11.17
C LEU A 171 -7.47 -3.83 11.91
N LYS A 172 -8.79 -3.93 12.15
CA LYS A 172 -9.54 -2.89 12.87
C LYS A 172 -9.03 -2.68 14.29
N SER A 173 -8.78 -3.77 15.02
CA SER A 173 -8.26 -3.71 16.39
C SER A 173 -6.86 -3.08 16.43
N GLY A 174 -5.95 -3.54 15.57
CA GLY A 174 -4.59 -3.02 15.48
C GLY A 174 -4.52 -1.54 15.14
N LEU A 175 -5.28 -1.10 14.13
CA LEU A 175 -5.35 0.29 13.72
C LEU A 175 -5.98 1.19 14.79
N SER A 176 -7.03 0.73 15.47
CA SER A 176 -7.66 1.46 16.57
C SER A 176 -6.67 1.70 17.73
N ASN A 177 -5.90 0.66 18.08
CA ASN A 177 -4.88 0.75 19.13
C ASN A 177 -3.75 1.71 18.75
N LEU A 178 -3.31 1.72 17.47
CA LEU A 178 -2.29 2.63 16.97
C LEU A 178 -2.69 4.10 17.16
N THR A 179 -3.94 4.44 16.86
CA THR A 179 -4.47 5.81 16.95
C THR A 179 -4.87 6.24 18.37
N GLY A 180 -4.65 5.39 19.38
CA GLY A 180 -4.97 5.70 20.78
C GLY A 180 -6.47 5.62 21.06
N GLY A 181 -7.07 4.48 20.74
CA GLY A 181 -8.50 4.18 20.86
C GLY A 181 -9.25 5.05 21.86
N VAL A 182 -10.01 6.03 21.35
CA VAL A 182 -11.13 6.61 22.08
C VAL A 182 -12.19 5.53 22.14
N ASN A 183 -12.15 4.70 23.20
CA ASN A 183 -13.30 3.92 23.60
C ASN A 183 -14.40 4.90 24.02
N ASN A 184 -15.21 5.33 23.06
CA ASN A 184 -16.55 5.83 23.36
C ASN A 184 -17.37 4.63 23.85
N LYS A 185 -17.38 4.44 25.17
CA LYS A 185 -18.54 3.90 25.88
C LYS A 185 -19.37 5.07 26.38
#